data_AF-A0A087U9N5-F1
#
_entry.id   AF-A0A087U9N5-F1
#
_cell.length_a   1.000
_cell.length_b   1.000
_cell.length_c   1.000
_cell.angle_alpha   90.00
_cell.angle_beta   90.00
_cell.angle_gamma   90.00
#
_symmetry.space_group_name_H-M   'P 1'
#
loop_
_entity.id
_entity.type
_entity.pdbx_description
1 polymer ?
#
loop_
_entity_poly.entity_id
_entity_poly.type
_entity_poly.pdbx_seq_one_letter_code
_entity_poly.pdbx_strand_id
1 'polypeptide(L)' 'MSRSNVSGDSSNFKLGSAWFQKKINIRPVLRGCHLITDEILKQVPEIGRFSIGLVHIEIMHTS' A
#
# COMPACT_ATOMS: atom_id res chain seq x y z
N MET A 1 31.69 -18.77 -1.46
CA MET A 1 31.76 -17.31 -1.23
C MET A 1 30.93 -16.69 -2.35
N SER A 2 29.73 -16.15 -2.17
CA SER A 2 29.26 -15.20 -1.15
C SER A 2 27.74 -15.33 -1.03
N ARG A 3 27.21 -15.63 0.17
CA ARG A 3 25.77 -15.53 0.45
C ARG A 3 25.42 -14.04 0.55
N SER A 4 24.56 -13.56 -0.33
CA SER A 4 24.01 -12.21 -0.29
C SER A 4 23.16 -12.02 0.96
N ASN A 5 23.55 -11.07 1.82
CA ASN A 5 22.78 -10.63 2.98
C ASN A 5 21.50 -9.93 2.48
N VAL A 6 20.36 -10.63 2.59
CA VAL A 6 19.05 -9.97 2.51
C VAL A 6 18.81 -9.32 3.87
N SER A 7 19.01 -8.01 3.93
CA SER A 7 18.64 -7.19 5.08
C SER A 7 17.11 -7.21 5.23
N GLY A 8 16.60 -8.16 6.03
CA GLY A 8 15.20 -8.18 6.42
C GLY A 8 14.89 -6.93 7.23
N ASP A 9 14.05 -6.06 6.68
CA ASP A 9 13.44 -4.93 7.37
C ASP A 9 12.63 -5.47 8.56
N SER A 10 13.20 -5.40 9.75
CA SER A 10 12.60 -5.82 11.01
C SER A 10 11.63 -4.75 11.53
N SER A 11 10.63 -4.42 10.72
CA SER A 11 9.49 -3.62 11.19
C SER A 11 8.59 -4.51 12.06
N ASN A 12 8.63 -4.25 13.38
CA ASN A 12 7.83 -4.91 14.41
C ASN A 12 6.32 -4.68 14.21
N PHE A 13 5.69 -5.38 13.27
CA PHE A 13 4.24 -5.58 13.31
C PHE A 13 3.98 -6.67 14.35
N LYS A 14 3.43 -6.28 15.51
CA LYS A 14 3.01 -7.23 16.54
C LYS A 14 2.12 -8.30 15.87
N LEU A 15 2.43 -9.59 16.11
CA LEU A 15 1.53 -10.69 15.77
C LEU A 15 0.20 -10.49 16.52
N GLY A 16 -0.76 -9.85 15.84
CA GLY A 16 -2.09 -9.53 16.31
C GLY A 16 -2.70 -8.43 15.43
N SER A 17 -3.83 -8.74 14.78
CA SER A 17 -4.63 -7.89 13.86
C SER A 17 -3.94 -6.59 13.42
N ALA A 18 -2.93 -6.70 12.55
CA ALA A 18 -2.24 -5.55 12.02
C ALA A 18 -3.21 -4.75 11.13
N TRP A 19 -3.41 -3.47 11.47
CA TRP A 19 -4.25 -2.54 10.73
C TRP A 19 -3.44 -1.30 10.39
N PHE A 20 -3.62 -0.79 9.17
CA PHE A 20 -2.90 0.36 8.65
C PHE A 20 -3.85 1.24 7.83
N GLN A 21 -3.82 2.54 8.06
CA GLN A 21 -4.56 3.53 7.30
C GLN A 21 -3.65 4.66 6.87
N LYS A 22 -3.75 5.05 5.59
CA LYS A 22 -2.98 6.13 5.00
C LYS A 22 -3.85 6.91 4.02
N LYS A 23 -3.75 8.23 4.06
CA LYS A 23 -4.31 9.10 3.02
C LYS A 23 -3.26 9.22 1.92
N ILE A 24 -3.68 9.01 0.69
CA ILE A 24 -2.85 9.14 -0.51
C ILE A 24 -3.49 10.15 -1.45
N ASN A 25 -2.70 10.78 -2.31
CA ASN A 25 -3.20 11.78 -3.25
C ASN A 25 -3.06 11.23 -4.66
N ILE A 26 -4.18 11.09 -5.36
CA ILE A 26 -4.18 10.59 -6.74
C ILE A 26 -4.19 11.80 -7.69
N ARG A 27 -3.50 11.68 -8.82
CA ARG A 27 -3.50 12.72 -9.85
C ARG A 27 -4.94 13.02 -10.31
N PRO A 28 -5.31 14.29 -10.47
CA PRO A 28 -6.61 14.65 -11.05
C PRO A 28 -6.75 14.07 -12.45
N VAL A 29 -7.87 13.42 -12.72
CA VAL A 29 -8.19 12.82 -14.01
C VAL A 29 -9.56 13.31 -14.48
N LEU A 30 -9.73 13.47 -15.80
CA LEU A 30 -11.03 13.76 -16.39
C LEU A 30 -12.00 12.59 -16.14
N ARG A 31 -13.31 12.83 -16.27
CA ARG A 31 -14.34 11.79 -16.08
C ARG A 31 -14.05 10.59 -16.98
N GLY A 32 -14.18 9.39 -16.41
CA GLY A 32 -13.92 8.13 -17.09
C GLY A 32 -13.41 7.06 -16.12
N CYS A 33 -12.97 5.94 -16.67
CA CYS A 33 -12.36 4.85 -15.91
C CYS A 33 -10.84 4.88 -16.07
N HIS A 34 -10.11 4.76 -14.97
CA HIS A 34 -8.65 4.88 -14.94
C HIS A 34 -8.04 3.73 -14.13
N LEU A 35 -7.01 3.09 -14.67
CA LEU A 35 -6.25 2.09 -13.95
C LEU A 35 -5.25 2.77 -13.02
N ILE A 36 -5.38 2.54 -11.71
CA ILE A 36 -4.60 3.24 -10.68
C ILE A 36 -3.70 2.31 -9.84
N THR A 37 -3.53 1.05 -10.26
CA THR A 37 -2.77 0.04 -9.51
C THR A 37 -1.34 0.50 -9.19
N ASP A 38 -0.60 0.99 -10.18
CA ASP A 38 0.79 1.43 -9.99
C ASP A 38 0.89 2.65 -9.08
N GLU A 39 -0.10 3.55 -9.14
CA GLU A 39 -0.14 4.76 -8.32
C GLU A 39 -0.39 4.40 -6.84
N ILE A 40 -1.29 3.44 -6.59
CA ILE A 40 -1.51 2.89 -5.25
C ILE A 40 -0.25 2.19 -4.73
N LEU A 41 0.37 1.30 -5.51
CA LEU A 41 1.55 0.55 -5.07
C LEU A 41 2.75 1.46 -4.74
N LYS A 42 2.92 2.55 -5.50
CA LYS A 42 3.96 3.56 -5.23
C LYS A 42 3.70 4.36 -3.96
N GLN A 43 2.44 4.70 -3.68
CA GLN A 43 2.07 5.52 -2.52
C GLN A 43 1.85 4.72 -1.24
N VAL A 44 1.54 3.42 -1.35
CA VAL A 44 1.29 2.51 -0.23
C VAL A 44 2.19 1.26 -0.32
N PRO A 45 3.53 1.40 -0.26
CA PRO A 45 4.45 0.25 -0.26
C PRO A 45 4.26 -0.67 0.95
N GLU A 46 3.65 -0.16 2.04
CA GLU A 46 3.35 -0.90 3.26
C GLU A 46 2.41 -2.09 3.02
N ILE A 47 1.65 -2.10 1.92
CA ILE A 47 0.79 -3.23 1.54
C ILE A 47 1.59 -4.52 1.38
N GLY A 48 2.86 -4.43 0.95
CA GLY A 48 3.76 -5.58 0.80
C GLY A 48 4.18 -6.21 2.12
N ARG A 49 3.88 -5.58 3.25
CA ARG A 49 4.12 -6.13 4.59
C ARG A 49 3.00 -7.07 5.05
N PHE A 50 1.86 -7.06 4.37
CA PHE A 50 0.75 -7.97 4.63
C PHE A 50 0.81 -9.14 3.67
N SER A 51 0.94 -10.36 4.18
CA SER A 51 0.87 -11.56 3.32
C SER A 51 -0.55 -11.83 2.83
N ILE A 52 -1.55 -11.60 3.68
CA ILE A 52 -2.99 -11.81 3.41
C ILE A 52 -3.77 -10.75 4.22
N GLY A 53 -4.82 -10.17 3.64
CA GLY A 53 -5.65 -9.18 4.33
C GLY A 53 -6.80 -8.65 3.49
N LEU A 54 -7.48 -7.64 4.02
CA LEU A 54 -8.51 -6.86 3.32
C LEU A 54 -8.01 -5.43 3.13
N VAL A 55 -8.32 -4.83 1.99
CA VAL A 55 -7.97 -3.44 1.68
C VAL A 55 -9.24 -2.69 1.33
N HIS A 56 -9.46 -1.58 2.02
CA HIS A 56 -10.54 -0.64 1.74
C HIS A 56 -9.95 0.59 1.06
N ILE A 57 -10.45 0.92 -0.13
CA ILE A 57 -10.06 2.10 -0.89
C ILE A 57 -11.29 2.98 -1.02
N GLU A 58 -11.19 4.20 -0.51
CA GLU A 58 -12.28 5.17 -0.53
C GLU A 58 -11.83 6.44 -1.26
N ILE A 59 -12.70 6.93 -2.14
CA ILE A 59 -12.49 8.21 -2.82
C ILE A 59 -13.04 9.31 -1.90
N MET A 60 -12.15 10.09 -1.30
CA MET A 60 -12.51 11.25 -0.48
C MET A 60 -12.89 12.46 -1.36
N HIS A 61 -14.01 12.37 -2.07
CA HIS A 61 -14.51 13.44 -2.93
C HIS A 61 -16.03 13.58 -2.82
N THR A 62 -16.55 14.79 -3.03
CA THR A 62 -17.97 15.11 -2.81
C THR A 62 -18.75 15.44 -4.09
N SER A 63 -18.17 15.22 -5.28
CA SER A 63 -18.85 15.48 -6.58
C SER A 63 -19.63 14.30 -7.12
#